data_AF-A0A418DH26-F1
#
_entry.id   AF-A0A418DH26-F1
#
_cell.length_a   1.000
_cell.length_b   1.000
_cell.length_c   1.000
_cell.angle_alpha   90.00
_cell.angle_beta   90.00
_cell.angle_gamma   90.00
#
_symmetry.space_group_name_H-M   'P 1'
#
loop_
_entity.id
_entity.type
_entity.pdbx_description
1 polymer ?
#
loop_
_entity_poly.entity_id
_entity_poly.type
_entity_poly.pdbx_seq_one_letter_code
_entity_poly.pdbx_strand_id
1 'polypeptide(L)'
;MCAHLTTLIDWIKPLDAYAGDKLSQVLTMLVSKRGPGVAVLKQLVRDYTKLLYAKHVKAVEKAAADLKKREMESALESKRVARERIESEAERTLKAQLQAAKKRDRARERKRQKMASSTTPATPPPPSVAAPAKR
;
A
#
# COMPACT_ATOMS: atom_id res chain seq x y z
N MET A 1 -48.05 -20.15 -34.77
CA MET A 1 -47.14 -19.03 -34.41
C MET A 1 -47.10 -18.76 -32.91
N CYS A 2 -48.22 -18.79 -32.17
CA CYS A 2 -48.23 -18.42 -30.75
C CYS A 2 -47.57 -19.41 -29.78
N ALA A 3 -47.50 -20.70 -30.12
CA ALA A 3 -46.94 -21.74 -29.24
C ALA A 3 -45.47 -21.49 -28.87
N HIS A 4 -44.63 -21.06 -29.83
CA HIS A 4 -43.23 -20.74 -29.56
C HIS A 4 -43.07 -19.55 -28.60
N LEU A 5 -43.97 -18.57 -28.67
CA LEU A 5 -43.93 -17.41 -27.79
C LEU A 5 -44.37 -17.78 -26.37
N THR A 6 -45.34 -18.69 -26.21
CA THR A 6 -45.71 -19.25 -24.91
C THR A 6 -44.55 -19.99 -24.24
N THR A 7 -43.86 -20.87 -24.98
CA THR A 7 -42.67 -21.57 -24.45
C THR A 7 -41.57 -20.60 -24.04
N LEU A 8 -41.35 -19.53 -24.81
CA LEU A 8 -40.40 -18.47 -24.43
C LEU A 8 -40.82 -17.74 -23.17
N ILE A 9 -42.10 -17.44 -23.00
CA ILE A 9 -42.62 -16.80 -21.78
C ILE A 9 -42.38 -17.70 -20.57
N ASP A 10 -42.72 -18.99 -20.66
CA ASP A 10 -42.57 -19.94 -19.56
C ASP A 10 -41.11 -20.11 -19.14
N TRP A 11 -40.17 -20.01 -20.10
CA TRP A 11 -38.75 -20.05 -19.81
C TRP A 11 -38.21 -18.73 -19.23
N ILE A 12 -38.68 -17.58 -19.74
CA ILE A 12 -38.17 -16.26 -19.33
C ILE A 12 -38.74 -15.82 -17.99
N LYS A 13 -40.03 -16.07 -17.73
CA LYS A 13 -40.74 -15.51 -16.57
C LYS A 13 -40.11 -15.86 -15.21
N PRO A 14 -39.56 -17.08 -14.99
CA PRO A 14 -38.83 -17.40 -13.76
C PRO A 14 -37.48 -16.67 -13.62
N LEU A 15 -36.85 -16.29 -14.73
CA LEU A 15 -35.56 -15.59 -14.76
C LEU A 15 -35.74 -14.08 -14.66
N ASP A 16 -36.78 -13.57 -15.32
CA ASP A 16 -37.08 -12.15 -15.43
C ASP A 16 -38.59 -11.92 -15.58
N ALA A 17 -39.22 -11.57 -14.46
CA ALA A 17 -40.66 -11.32 -14.41
C ALA A 17 -41.08 -10.15 -15.32
N TYR A 18 -40.27 -9.10 -15.44
CA TYR A 18 -40.59 -7.94 -16.26
C TYR A 18 -40.63 -8.30 -17.76
N ALA A 19 -39.61 -8.98 -18.25
CA ALA A 19 -39.62 -9.47 -19.63
C ALA A 19 -40.76 -10.46 -19.87
N GLY A 20 -40.97 -11.39 -18.95
CA GLY A 20 -42.05 -12.38 -19.03
C GLY A 20 -43.43 -11.73 -19.14
N ASP A 21 -43.70 -10.69 -18.35
CA ASP A 21 -44.98 -9.98 -18.38
C ASP A 21 -45.16 -9.15 -19.65
N LYS A 22 -44.09 -8.52 -20.17
CA LYS A 22 -44.13 -7.81 -21.46
C LYS A 22 -44.37 -8.77 -22.63
N LEU A 23 -43.75 -9.94 -22.62
CA LEU A 23 -43.98 -10.97 -23.63
C LEU A 23 -45.39 -11.55 -23.54
N SER A 24 -45.93 -11.74 -22.34
CA SER A 24 -47.32 -12.15 -22.11
C SER A 24 -48.33 -11.12 -22.64
N GLN A 25 -48.04 -9.83 -22.43
CA GLN A 25 -48.81 -8.72 -22.99
C GLN A 25 -48.78 -8.76 -24.52
N VAL A 26 -47.59 -8.92 -25.12
CA VAL A 26 -47.43 -9.04 -26.58
C VAL A 26 -48.20 -10.23 -27.13
N LEU A 27 -48.11 -11.40 -26.49
CA LEU A 27 -48.85 -12.60 -26.89
C LEU A 27 -50.36 -12.32 -26.93
N THR A 28 -50.89 -11.67 -25.89
CA THR A 28 -52.30 -11.26 -25.83
C THR A 28 -52.69 -10.33 -26.99
N MET A 29 -51.84 -9.35 -27.31
CA MET A 29 -52.07 -8.38 -28.39
C MET A 29 -52.01 -9.03 -29.78
N LEU A 30 -51.07 -9.96 -29.98
CA LEU A 30 -50.92 -10.71 -31.24
C LEU A 30 -52.09 -11.67 -31.46
N VAL A 31 -52.52 -12.40 -30.42
CA VAL A 31 -53.67 -13.31 -30.49
C VAL A 31 -54.97 -12.56 -30.75
N SER A 32 -55.19 -11.44 -30.06
CA SER A 32 -56.37 -10.61 -30.24
C SER A 32 -56.34 -9.76 -31.52
N LYS A 33 -55.22 -9.76 -32.26
CA LYS A 33 -54.96 -8.89 -33.42
C LYS A 33 -55.22 -7.41 -33.12
N ARG A 34 -55.05 -7.00 -31.86
CA ARG A 34 -55.34 -5.66 -31.37
C ARG A 34 -54.11 -5.07 -30.68
N GLY A 35 -53.79 -3.84 -31.09
CA GLY A 35 -52.76 -3.02 -30.47
C GLY A 35 -51.34 -3.27 -30.97
N PRO A 36 -50.38 -2.43 -30.54
CA PRO A 36 -49.04 -2.36 -31.11
C PRO A 36 -48.06 -3.37 -30.48
N GLY A 37 -48.34 -4.67 -30.59
CA GLY A 37 -47.48 -5.72 -30.01
C GLY A 37 -46.00 -5.64 -30.45
N VAL A 38 -45.75 -5.30 -31.72
CA VAL A 38 -44.38 -5.08 -32.24
C VAL A 38 -43.69 -3.88 -31.57
N ALA A 39 -44.42 -2.82 -31.24
CA ALA A 39 -43.84 -1.65 -30.57
C ALA A 39 -43.43 -2.00 -29.12
N VAL A 40 -44.25 -2.80 -28.43
CA VAL A 40 -43.92 -3.28 -27.07
C VAL A 40 -42.65 -4.16 -27.11
N LEU A 41 -42.51 -5.04 -28.09
CA LEU A 41 -41.27 -5.82 -28.28
C LEU A 41 -40.05 -4.93 -28.56
N LYS A 42 -40.18 -3.93 -29.46
CA LYS A 42 -39.10 -2.98 -29.75
C LYS A 42 -38.68 -2.21 -28.49
N GLN A 43 -39.65 -1.81 -27.68
CA GLN A 43 -39.39 -1.11 -26.43
C GLN A 43 -38.68 -2.01 -25.42
N LEU A 44 -39.13 -3.26 -25.28
CA LEU A 44 -38.48 -4.26 -24.43
C LEU A 44 -36.99 -4.40 -24.80
N VAL A 45 -36.69 -4.64 -26.09
CA VAL A 45 -35.30 -4.75 -26.57
C VAL A 45 -34.50 -3.48 -26.25
N ARG A 46 -35.07 -2.29 -26.48
CA ARG A 46 -34.41 -1.01 -26.20
C ARG A 46 -34.05 -0.86 -24.72
N ASP A 47 -34.96 -1.26 -23.83
CA ASP A 47 -34.75 -1.15 -22.38
C ASP A 47 -33.66 -2.10 -21.89
N TYR A 48 -33.62 -3.34 -22.39
CA TYR A 48 -32.53 -4.28 -22.07
C TYR A 48 -31.19 -3.82 -22.60
N THR A 49 -31.13 -3.29 -23.83
CA THR A 49 -29.87 -2.77 -24.39
C THR A 49 -29.32 -1.62 -23.54
N LYS A 50 -30.19 -0.70 -23.11
CA LYS A 50 -29.80 0.38 -22.19
C LYS A 50 -29.32 -0.16 -20.84
N LEU A 51 -30.03 -1.15 -20.28
CA LEU A 51 -29.67 -1.76 -19.00
C LEU A 51 -28.29 -2.43 -19.08
N LEU A 52 -28.03 -3.21 -20.13
CA LEU A 52 -26.74 -3.85 -20.36
C LEU A 52 -25.64 -2.81 -20.49
N TYR A 53 -25.84 -1.78 -21.31
CA TYR A 53 -24.86 -0.70 -21.46
C TYR A 53 -24.57 -0.02 -20.12
N ALA A 54 -25.59 0.31 -19.34
CA ALA A 54 -25.42 0.92 -18.02
C ALA A 54 -24.67 0.00 -17.04
N LYS A 55 -24.93 -1.31 -17.05
CA LYS A 55 -24.19 -2.28 -16.24
C LYS A 55 -22.72 -2.36 -16.66
N HIS A 56 -22.44 -2.41 -17.95
CA HIS A 56 -21.07 -2.44 -18.47
C HIS A 56 -20.30 -1.16 -18.12
N VAL A 57 -20.90 0.01 -18.33
CA VAL A 57 -20.28 1.30 -17.97
C VAL A 57 -19.96 1.35 -16.48
N LYS A 58 -20.93 1.02 -15.60
CA LYS A 58 -20.69 0.97 -14.16
C LYS A 58 -19.60 -0.03 -13.76
N ALA A 59 -19.52 -1.17 -14.43
CA ALA A 59 -18.47 -2.16 -14.17
C ALA A 59 -17.09 -1.63 -14.57
N VAL A 60 -16.99 -0.94 -15.71
CA VAL A 60 -15.74 -0.31 -16.18
C VAL A 60 -15.33 0.84 -15.25
N GLU A 61 -16.26 1.71 -14.86
CA GLU A 61 -16.00 2.80 -13.92
C GLU A 61 -15.52 2.28 -12.55
N LYS A 62 -16.16 1.21 -12.05
CA LYS A 62 -15.72 0.56 -10.81
C LYS A 62 -14.31 -0.03 -10.95
N ALA A 63 -14.03 -0.72 -12.05
CA ALA A 63 -12.70 -1.28 -12.30
C ALA A 63 -11.62 -0.18 -12.38
N ALA A 64 -11.93 0.96 -13.02
CA ALA A 64 -11.03 2.10 -13.08
C ALA A 64 -10.81 2.74 -11.70
N ALA A 65 -11.86 2.86 -10.89
CA ALA A 65 -11.75 3.37 -9.52
C ALA A 65 -10.92 2.44 -8.62
N ASP A 66 -11.13 1.13 -8.72
CA ASP A 66 -10.36 0.12 -7.98
C ASP A 66 -8.88 0.13 -8.39
N LEU A 67 -8.58 0.31 -9.68
CA LEU A 67 -7.20 0.46 -10.16
C LEU A 67 -6.53 1.71 -9.58
N LYS A 68 -7.18 2.87 -9.67
CA LYS A 68 -6.66 4.13 -9.12
C LYS A 68 -6.43 4.06 -7.62
N LYS A 69 -7.32 3.38 -6.89
CA LYS A 69 -7.15 3.14 -5.44
C LYS A 69 -5.90 2.32 -5.15
N ARG A 70 -5.69 1.22 -5.88
CA ARG A 70 -4.49 0.37 -5.74
C ARG A 70 -3.21 1.13 -6.06
N GLU A 71 -3.20 1.95 -7.09
CA GLU A 71 -2.04 2.78 -7.45
C GLU A 71 -1.69 3.78 -6.35
N MET A 72 -2.69 4.43 -5.75
CA MET A 72 -2.47 5.36 -4.63
C MET A 72 -1.94 4.63 -3.38
N GLU A 73 -2.52 3.48 -3.04
CA GLU A 73 -2.06 2.65 -1.93
C GLU A 73 -0.61 2.19 -2.14
N SER A 74 -0.27 1.76 -3.35
CA SER A 74 1.10 1.36 -3.70
C SER A 74 2.08 2.53 -3.63
N ALA A 75 1.67 3.74 -4.04
CA ALA A 75 2.53 4.92 -3.96
C ALA A 75 2.78 5.35 -2.50
N LEU A 76 1.76 5.24 -1.64
CA LEU A 76 1.89 5.52 -0.22
C LEU A 76 2.79 4.49 0.47
N GLU A 77 2.63 3.21 0.15
CA GLU A 77 3.45 2.14 0.72
C GLU A 77 4.92 2.27 0.28
N SER A 78 5.16 2.54 -1.00
CA SER A 78 6.52 2.82 -1.51
C SER A 78 7.18 3.98 -0.77
N LYS A 79 6.44 5.07 -0.51
CA LYS A 79 6.94 6.20 0.29
C LYS A 79 7.25 5.81 1.74
N ARG A 80 6.46 4.94 2.36
CA ARG A 80 6.70 4.46 3.73
C ARG A 80 7.97 3.63 3.80
N VAL A 81 8.11 2.65 2.90
CA VAL A 81 9.30 1.80 2.81
C VAL A 81 10.55 2.65 2.54
N ALA A 82 10.47 3.65 1.67
CA ALA A 82 11.59 4.55 1.41
C ALA A 82 12.01 5.36 2.66
N ARG A 83 11.04 5.86 3.43
CA ARG A 83 11.32 6.58 4.69
C ARG A 83 11.95 5.66 5.73
N GLU A 84 11.41 4.47 5.93
CA GLU A 84 11.93 3.48 6.87
C GLU A 84 13.37 3.09 6.52
N ARG A 85 13.69 2.92 5.23
CA ARG A 85 15.06 2.67 4.78
C ARG A 85 16.00 3.81 5.16
N ILE A 86 15.63 5.06 4.85
CA ILE A 86 16.43 6.24 5.18
C ILE A 86 16.65 6.35 6.68
N GLU A 87 15.61 6.13 7.49
CA GLU A 87 15.70 6.17 8.95
C GLU A 87 16.63 5.08 9.49
N SER A 88 16.49 3.85 9.00
CA SER A 88 17.36 2.74 9.39
C SER A 88 18.83 2.96 9.01
N GLU A 89 19.09 3.61 7.87
CA GLU A 89 20.44 3.98 7.44
C GLU A 89 21.01 5.13 8.29
N ALA A 90 20.18 6.12 8.63
CA ALA A 90 20.53 7.21 9.54
C ALA A 90 20.88 6.68 10.95
N GLU A 91 20.11 5.74 11.48
CA GLU A 91 20.39 5.11 12.77
C GLU A 91 21.71 4.32 12.76
N ARG A 92 21.95 3.52 11.70
CA ARG A 92 23.19 2.76 11.54
C ARG A 92 24.41 3.68 11.46
N THR A 93 24.31 4.74 10.66
CA THR A 93 25.40 5.72 10.51
C THR A 93 25.65 6.49 11.80
N LEU A 94 24.61 6.92 12.51
CA LEU A 94 24.74 7.58 13.81
C LEU A 94 25.40 6.65 14.84
N LYS A 95 24.97 5.39 14.92
CA LYS A 95 25.57 4.39 15.82
C LYS A 95 27.05 4.16 15.51
N ALA A 96 27.42 4.10 14.23
CA ALA A 96 28.81 3.98 13.82
C ALA A 96 29.64 5.22 14.22
N GLN A 97 29.11 6.43 14.03
CA GLN A 97 29.77 7.67 14.45
C GLN A 97 29.99 7.73 15.97
N LEU A 98 28.99 7.36 16.77
CA LEU A 98 29.10 7.31 18.24
C LEU A 98 30.14 6.30 18.71
N GLN A 99 30.21 5.12 18.08
CA GLN A 99 31.24 4.13 18.40
C GLN A 99 32.64 4.63 18.03
N ALA A 100 32.80 5.29 16.89
CA ALA A 100 34.07 5.88 16.47
C ALA A 100 34.52 7.00 17.42
N ALA A 101 33.59 7.89 17.83
CA ALA A 101 33.85 8.93 18.81
C ALA A 101 34.32 8.34 20.16
N LYS A 102 33.60 7.33 20.68
CA LYS A 102 33.96 6.64 21.92
C LYS A 102 35.33 5.96 21.85
N LYS A 103 35.70 5.37 20.71
CA LYS A 103 37.06 4.82 20.49
C LYS A 103 38.12 5.92 20.50
N ARG A 104 37.85 7.06 19.85
CA ARG A 104 38.75 8.21 19.81
C ARG A 104 38.99 8.80 21.19
N ASP A 105 37.94 8.94 22.00
CA ASP A 105 38.05 9.49 23.36
C ASP A 105 38.81 8.55 24.29
N ARG A 106 38.59 7.23 24.20
CA ARG A 106 39.41 6.23 24.90
C ARG A 106 40.89 6.29 24.53
N ALA A 107 41.20 6.49 23.24
CA ALA A 107 42.58 6.61 22.78
C ALA A 107 43.25 7.88 23.33
N ARG A 108 42.52 9.01 23.34
CA ARG A 108 42.97 10.28 23.94
C ARG A 108 43.22 10.13 25.44
N GLU A 109 42.33 9.45 26.16
CA GLU A 109 42.46 9.21 27.60
C GLU A 109 43.68 8.33 27.92
N ARG A 110 43.87 7.22 27.18
CA ARG A 110 45.09 6.39 27.31
C ARG A 110 46.36 7.19 27.03
N LYS A 111 46.34 8.08 26.03
CA LYS A 111 47.49 8.96 25.74
C LYS A 111 47.76 9.91 26.92
N ARG A 112 46.73 10.51 27.51
CA ARG A 112 46.85 11.37 28.71
C ARG A 112 47.42 10.60 29.90
N GLN A 113 46.91 9.41 30.18
CA GLN A 113 47.39 8.56 31.28
C GLN A 113 48.87 8.16 31.10
N LYS A 114 49.28 7.80 29.88
CA LYS A 114 50.70 7.54 29.58
C LYS A 114 51.59 8.74 29.87
N MET A 115 51.19 9.94 29.42
CA MET A 115 51.93 11.18 29.68
C MET A 115 51.98 11.52 31.17
N ALA A 116 50.90 11.30 31.92
CA ALA A 116 50.86 11.52 33.37
C ALA A 116 51.74 10.53 34.14
N SER A 117 51.78 9.25 33.72
CA SER A 117 52.64 8.24 34.34
C SER A 117 54.13 8.42 34.06
N SER A 118 54.50 9.09 32.96
CA SER A 118 55.90 9.45 32.67
C SER A 118 56.39 10.68 33.44
N THR A 119 55.55 11.29 34.27
CA THR A 119 55.87 12.47 35.08
C THR A 119 55.74 12.15 36.57
N THR A 120 56.50 11.16 37.06
CA THR A 120 56.87 11.07 38.48
C THR A 120 58.13 11.90 38.72
N PRO A 121 58.14 12.86 39.67
CA PRO A 121 59.33 13.64 39.96
C PRO A 121 60.38 12.75 40.64
N ALA A 122 61.60 12.77 40.10
CA ALA A 122 62.75 12.09 40.68
C ALA A 122 62.98 12.57 42.13
N THR A 123 63.03 11.63 43.06
CA THR A 123 63.37 11.87 44.47
C THR A 123 64.80 12.40 44.55
N PRO A 124 65.08 13.53 45.24
CA PRO A 124 66.44 14.04 45.35
C PRO A 124 67.31 13.08 46.20
N PRO A 125 68.59 12.89 45.85
CA PRO A 125 69.47 12.00 46.61
C PRO A 125 69.77 12.59 48.01
N PRO A 126 69.99 11.74 49.03
CA PRO A 126 70.27 12.21 50.39
C PRO A 126 71.65 12.91 50.46
N PRO A 127 71.83 13.89 51.37
CA PRO A 127 73.08 14.62 51.50
C PRO A 127 74.21 13.72 52.00
N SER A 128 75.33 13.72 51.27
CA SER A 128 76.58 13.04 51.61
C SER A 128 77.21 13.69 52.85
N VAL A 129 77.30 12.94 53.95
CA VAL A 129 77.99 13.38 55.17
C VAL A 129 79.49 13.16 54.96
N ALA A 130 80.23 14.26 54.79
CA ALA A 130 81.68 14.23 54.77
C ALA A 130 82.23 13.90 56.17
N ALA A 131 82.96 12.79 56.28
CA ALA A 131 83.67 12.39 57.49
C ALA A 131 84.83 13.36 57.79
N PRO A 132 85.16 13.62 59.06
CA PRO A 132 86.22 14.55 59.42
C PRO A 132 87.60 13.92 59.19
N ALA A 133 88.48 14.67 58.54
CA ALA A 133 89.88 14.33 58.38
C ALA A 133 90.55 14.20 59.76
N LYS A 134 91.07 13.01 60.07
CA LYS A 134 91.95 12.79 61.22
C LYS A 134 93.38 13.23 60.86
N ARG A 135 93.94 13.97 61.82
CA ARG A 135 95.33 14.44 62.04
C ARG A 135 96.44 13.67 61.34
#